data_AF-A0A8C5LZV3-F1
#
_entry.id   AF-A0A8C5LZV3-F1
#
_cell.length_a   1.000
_cell.length_b   1.000
_cell.length_c   1.000
_cell.angle_alpha   90.00
_cell.angle_beta   90.00
_cell.angle_gamma   90.00
#
_symmetry.space_group_name_H-M   'P 1'
#
loop_
_entity.id
_entity.type
_entity.pdbx_description
1 polymer ?
#
loop_
_entity_poly.entity_id
_entity_poly.type
_entity_poly.pdbx_seq_one_letter_code
_entity_poly.pdbx_strand_id
1 'polypeptide(L)'
;MFSRVSPLLTRPVNVISPLIDAQKGVCCSSARLPTVNGLMRDLSTGVAYKSLPCYIYLYITEQGEGFCLLLGACSYVSMYSGVIQRLQDYSTMYDYEARLATYADWPFTENCKCTPENMAKAGFIHCPTENEPDVVCCFYCLRELEGWEPDDDPWAEHFKRSATCRFLNLPGGVNLLTMEAFLRLEGDRIKHFYRVFATLVLNSIDQSKTATTKRLLDYFSKEHHCSVDLEREP
;
A
#
# COMPACT_ATOMS: atom_id res chain seq x y z
N MET A 1 -18.68 -16.08 8.19
CA MET A 1 -19.04 -14.70 7.73
C MET A 1 -17.77 -13.86 7.83
N PHE A 2 -17.09 -13.56 6.71
CA PHE A 2 -15.81 -12.83 6.72
C PHE A 2 -15.91 -11.48 7.44
N SER A 3 -14.99 -11.22 8.36
CA SER A 3 -14.91 -9.96 9.13
C SER A 3 -14.31 -8.82 8.30
N ARG A 4 -14.42 -7.59 8.82
CA ARG A 4 -13.86 -6.39 8.17
C ARG A 4 -12.37 -6.32 8.49
N VAL A 5 -11.56 -6.64 7.50
CA VAL A 5 -10.10 -6.46 7.51
C VAL A 5 -9.75 -4.97 7.46
N SER A 6 -8.74 -4.54 8.22
CA SER A 6 -8.19 -3.19 8.07
C SER A 6 -7.51 -3.06 6.70
N PRO A 7 -7.78 -2.03 5.87
CA PRO A 7 -7.28 -2.01 4.49
C PRO A 7 -5.75 -2.16 4.42
N LEU A 8 -5.27 -3.20 3.75
CA LEU A 8 -3.85 -3.49 3.52
C LEU A 8 -3.11 -2.29 2.91
N LEU A 9 -3.78 -1.50 2.06
CA LEU A 9 -3.20 -0.27 1.48
C LEU A 9 -2.82 0.78 2.53
N THR A 10 -3.38 0.71 3.74
CA THR A 10 -3.06 1.59 4.86
C THR A 10 -2.08 0.98 5.85
N ARG A 11 -1.73 -0.30 5.68
CA ARG A 11 -0.78 -0.98 6.58
C ARG A 11 0.66 -0.67 6.17
N PRO A 12 1.58 -0.56 7.16
CA PRO A 12 3.01 -0.50 6.88
C PRO A 12 3.41 -1.68 6.00
N VAL A 13 4.23 -1.45 4.98
CA VAL A 13 4.80 -2.54 4.19
C VAL A 13 5.89 -3.20 5.04
N ASN A 14 5.52 -4.25 5.77
CA ASN A 14 6.50 -5.25 6.20
C ASN A 14 6.82 -6.07 4.94
N VAL A 15 7.82 -5.60 4.21
CA VAL A 15 8.54 -6.22 3.10
C VAL A 15 8.02 -7.63 2.73
N ILE A 16 7.07 -7.72 1.80
CA ILE A 16 6.87 -8.94 1.02
C ILE A 16 7.99 -8.94 -0.01
N SER A 17 9.19 -9.32 0.40
CA SER A 17 10.30 -9.60 -0.51
C SER A 17 10.81 -11.00 -0.20
N PRO A 18 10.67 -11.96 -1.12
CA PRO A 18 11.50 -13.14 -1.10
C PRO A 18 12.90 -12.71 -1.56
N LEU A 19 13.87 -12.73 -0.63
CA LEU A 19 15.30 -12.86 -0.92
C LEU A 19 15.88 -11.87 -1.97
N ILE A 20 16.14 -10.63 -1.57
CA ILE A 20 17.32 -9.88 -2.07
C ILE A 20 18.02 -9.29 -0.84
N ASP A 21 19.28 -9.65 -0.66
CA ASP A 21 20.14 -9.24 0.45
C ASP A 21 20.14 -7.72 0.66
N ALA A 22 19.38 -7.26 1.64
CA ALA A 22 19.59 -5.95 2.23
C ALA A 22 20.85 -6.03 3.09
N GLN A 23 22.00 -5.68 2.51
CA GLN A 23 23.19 -5.34 3.27
C GLN A 23 22.81 -4.29 4.32
N LYS A 24 22.98 -4.67 5.59
CA LYS A 24 22.67 -3.88 6.79
C LYS A 24 23.29 -2.48 6.68
N GLY A 25 22.46 -1.48 6.40
CA GLY A 25 22.82 -0.06 6.50
C GLY A 25 22.82 0.37 7.96
N VAL A 26 24.01 0.67 8.49
CA VAL A 26 24.25 1.15 9.85
C VAL A 26 23.49 2.46 10.12
N CYS A 27 22.88 2.54 11.30
CA CYS A 27 22.25 3.74 11.83
C CYS A 27 23.30 4.87 11.95
N CYS A 28 23.20 5.92 11.13
CA CYS A 28 24.05 7.11 11.25
C CYS A 28 23.55 8.01 12.38
N SER A 29 23.78 7.63 13.64
CA SER A 29 23.63 8.53 14.79
C SER A 29 24.93 9.27 15.15
N SER A 30 25.95 9.25 14.29
CA SER A 30 27.22 9.96 14.56
C SER A 30 28.07 10.26 13.31
N ALA A 31 27.46 10.55 12.16
CA ALA A 31 28.22 11.02 11.00
C ALA A 31 28.76 12.44 11.24
N ARG A 32 29.97 12.51 11.80
CA ARG A 32 30.84 13.68 11.70
C ARG A 32 31.17 13.82 10.21
N LEU A 33 30.80 14.97 9.61
CA LEU A 33 31.14 15.30 8.22
C LEU A 33 32.62 14.95 7.96
N PRO A 34 32.97 14.21 6.90
CA PRO A 34 34.36 14.03 6.55
C PRO A 34 34.93 15.40 6.15
N THR A 35 35.77 15.97 7.00
CA THR A 35 36.69 17.03 6.60
C THR A 35 37.73 16.40 5.71
N VAL A 36 37.49 16.43 4.40
CA VAL A 36 38.53 16.15 3.39
C VAL A 36 38.99 17.48 2.83
N ASN A 37 40.23 17.82 3.14
CA ASN A 37 40.94 18.97 2.59
C ASN A 37 41.00 18.86 1.06
N GLY A 38 40.51 19.89 0.36
CA GLY A 38 40.88 20.17 -1.02
C GLY A 38 39.86 19.75 -2.08
N LEU A 39 38.87 20.64 -2.29
CA LEU A 39 38.25 21.08 -3.55
C LEU A 39 36.74 21.34 -3.32
N MET A 40 36.45 22.44 -2.61
CA MET A 40 35.19 23.16 -2.83
C MET A 40 35.52 24.38 -3.68
N ARG A 41 35.28 24.27 -4.98
CA ARG A 41 34.88 25.41 -5.79
C ARG A 41 33.70 24.96 -6.63
N ASP A 42 32.63 25.73 -6.49
CA ASP A 42 31.48 25.80 -7.40
C ASP A 42 30.31 24.82 -7.17
N LEU A 43 29.61 25.02 -6.05
CA LEU A 43 28.18 24.72 -5.95
C LEU A 43 27.39 25.92 -6.50
N SER A 44 27.17 25.96 -7.82
CA SER A 44 26.23 26.89 -8.43
C SER A 44 24.94 26.13 -8.76
N THR A 45 23.83 26.53 -8.14
CA THR A 45 22.43 26.14 -8.44
C THR A 45 21.85 24.87 -7.78
N GLY A 46 21.92 24.78 -6.44
CA GLY A 46 20.94 23.98 -5.69
C GLY A 46 19.66 24.78 -5.42
N VAL A 47 18.50 24.34 -5.89
CA VAL A 47 17.19 24.93 -5.53
C VAL A 47 16.61 24.13 -4.36
N ALA A 48 16.52 24.75 -3.19
CA ALA A 48 15.87 24.16 -2.03
C ALA A 48 14.36 24.44 -2.09
N TYR A 49 13.54 23.40 -2.26
CA TYR A 49 12.09 23.52 -2.14
C TYR A 49 11.67 23.31 -0.69
N LYS A 50 10.99 24.31 -0.12
CA LYS A 50 10.47 24.27 1.25
C LYS A 50 9.01 23.82 1.23
N SER A 51 8.78 22.54 1.45
CA SER A 51 7.46 22.04 1.85
C SER A 51 7.63 21.28 3.16
N LEU A 52 6.93 21.71 4.21
CA LEU A 52 7.04 21.06 5.51
C LEU A 52 6.49 19.62 5.42
N PRO A 53 7.20 18.60 5.95
CA PRO A 53 8.45 18.65 6.71
C PRO A 53 9.58 17.83 6.05
N CYS A 54 9.95 18.14 4.79
CA CYS A 54 11.10 17.50 4.12
C CYS A 54 11.93 18.54 3.36
N TYR A 55 13.25 18.53 3.56
CA TYR A 55 14.17 19.16 2.62
C TYR A 55 14.58 18.11 1.59
N ILE A 56 14.13 18.29 0.35
CA ILE A 56 14.64 17.53 -0.80
C ILE A 56 15.75 18.38 -1.41
N TYR A 57 16.99 17.89 -1.35
CA TYR A 57 18.11 18.47 -2.07
C TYR A 57 18.31 17.69 -3.38
N LEU A 58 18.01 18.34 -4.49
CA LEU A 58 18.33 17.86 -5.83
C LEU A 58 19.69 18.45 -6.22
N TYR A 59 20.65 17.58 -6.54
CA TYR A 59 21.91 17.99 -7.14
C TYR A 59 22.01 17.41 -8.54
N ILE A 60 22.34 18.28 -9.49
CA ILE A 60 22.67 17.89 -10.86
C ILE A 60 24.19 17.86 -10.92
N THR A 61 24.76 16.70 -11.25
CA THR A 61 26.20 16.59 -11.53
C THR A 61 26.48 17.07 -12.95
N GLU A 62 27.71 17.53 -13.24
CA GLU A 62 28.11 17.96 -14.59
C GLU A 62 27.96 16.87 -15.66
N GLN A 63 27.81 15.60 -15.25
CA GLN A 63 27.60 14.45 -16.13
C GLN A 63 26.12 14.16 -16.42
N GLY A 64 25.18 14.97 -15.90
CA GLY A 64 23.75 14.82 -16.15
C GLY A 64 23.06 13.71 -15.34
N GLU A 65 23.78 13.03 -14.44
CA GLU A 65 23.21 12.07 -13.52
C GLU A 65 22.69 12.82 -12.27
N GLY A 66 21.37 12.85 -12.09
CA GLY A 66 20.73 13.45 -10.93
C GLY A 66 20.64 12.46 -9.78
N PHE A 67 21.18 12.81 -8.61
CA PHE A 67 21.03 12.04 -7.37
C PHE A 67 20.18 12.81 -6.37
N CYS A 68 19.21 12.13 -5.75
CA CYS A 68 18.34 12.67 -4.71
C CYS A 68 18.84 12.21 -3.34
N LEU A 69 19.38 13.12 -2.53
CA LEU A 69 19.75 12.83 -1.13
C LEU A 69 18.62 13.24 -0.20
N LEU A 70 17.88 12.25 0.31
CA LEU A 70 16.84 12.46 1.33
C LEU A 70 17.48 12.54 2.72
N LEU A 71 17.77 13.75 3.20
CA LEU A 71 18.21 13.98 4.58
C LEU A 71 16.98 14.10 5.49
N GLY A 72 16.51 12.96 5.98
CA GLY A 72 15.45 12.85 7.00
C GLY A 72 14.24 12.07 6.51
N ALA A 73 14.02 10.89 7.08
CA ALA A 73 12.80 10.11 6.85
C ALA A 73 11.62 10.83 7.48
N CYS A 74 10.82 11.52 6.66
CA CYS A 74 9.49 11.94 7.05
C CYS A 74 8.54 10.74 6.92
N SER A 75 7.68 10.54 7.93
CA SER A 75 6.61 9.54 7.92
C SER A 75 5.71 9.62 6.67
N TYR A 76 5.62 10.81 6.05
CA TYR A 76 4.93 11.02 4.78
C TYR A 76 5.67 10.33 3.61
N VAL A 77 6.99 10.51 3.48
CA VAL A 77 7.79 9.89 2.41
C VAL A 77 7.79 8.37 2.52
N SER A 78 7.80 7.80 3.74
CA SER A 78 7.69 6.34 3.96
C SER A 78 6.32 5.77 3.64
N MET A 79 5.24 6.56 3.77
CA MET A 79 3.89 6.12 3.43
C MET A 79 3.70 6.06 1.90
N TYR A 80 4.16 7.08 1.17
CA TYR A 80 4.14 7.08 -0.29
C TYR A 80 5.03 5.98 -0.87
N SER A 81 6.20 5.72 -0.28
CA SER A 81 7.06 4.62 -0.72
C SER A 81 6.38 3.26 -0.54
N GLY A 82 5.70 3.03 0.58
CA GLY A 82 5.00 1.75 0.83
C GLY A 82 3.83 1.51 -0.13
N VAL A 83 3.02 2.53 -0.42
CA VAL A 83 1.88 2.43 -1.34
C VAL A 83 2.37 2.16 -2.76
N ILE A 84 3.42 2.85 -3.22
CA ILE A 84 4.00 2.63 -4.55
C ILE A 84 4.67 1.27 -4.64
N GLN A 85 5.36 0.82 -3.59
CA GLN A 85 5.94 -0.52 -3.54
C GLN A 85 4.86 -1.59 -3.73
N ARG A 86 3.75 -1.50 -3.00
CA ARG A 86 2.64 -2.45 -3.14
C ARG A 86 2.02 -2.46 -4.55
N LEU A 87 1.91 -1.29 -5.18
CA LEU A 87 1.44 -1.20 -6.57
C LEU A 87 2.36 -1.95 -7.54
N GLN A 88 3.68 -1.82 -7.32
CA GLN A 88 4.72 -2.50 -8.09
C GLN A 88 4.73 -4.01 -7.82
N ASP A 89 4.65 -4.43 -6.56
CA ASP A 89 4.61 -5.85 -6.17
C ASP A 89 3.41 -6.56 -6.81
N TYR A 90 2.25 -5.90 -6.86
CA TYR A 90 1.06 -6.46 -7.50
C TYR A 90 1.18 -6.60 -9.03
N SER A 91 2.15 -5.97 -9.68
CA SER A 91 2.35 -6.14 -11.13
C SER A 91 2.89 -7.52 -11.50
N THR A 92 3.64 -8.17 -10.60
CA THR A 92 4.18 -9.52 -10.82
C THR A 92 3.14 -10.60 -10.52
N MET A 93 2.07 -10.26 -9.79
CA MET A 93 1.03 -11.18 -9.34
C MET A 93 0.06 -11.64 -10.44
N TYR A 94 0.27 -11.26 -11.70
CA TYR A 94 -0.38 -11.95 -12.82
C TYR A 94 0.14 -13.40 -12.98
N ASP A 95 1.40 -13.65 -12.58
CA ASP A 95 1.96 -15.00 -12.52
C ASP A 95 1.28 -15.81 -11.41
N TYR A 96 0.81 -17.00 -11.77
CA TYR A 96 0.18 -17.92 -10.83
C TYR A 96 1.17 -18.42 -9.78
N GLU A 97 2.40 -18.74 -10.17
CA GLU A 97 3.40 -19.28 -9.25
C GLU A 97 3.83 -18.23 -8.22
N ALA A 98 3.92 -16.96 -8.64
CA ALA A 98 4.17 -15.84 -7.73
C ALA A 98 3.06 -15.70 -6.67
N ARG A 99 1.79 -15.91 -7.04
CA ARG A 99 0.68 -15.90 -6.07
C ARG A 99 0.73 -17.11 -5.15
N LEU A 100 0.97 -18.29 -5.68
CA LEU A 100 1.04 -19.52 -4.91
C LEU A 100 2.16 -19.47 -3.85
N ALA A 101 3.31 -18.90 -4.21
CA ALA A 101 4.45 -18.73 -3.32
C ALA A 101 4.17 -17.84 -2.09
N THR A 102 3.07 -17.09 -2.08
CA THR A 102 2.69 -16.26 -0.90
C THR A 102 2.16 -17.10 0.26
N TYR A 103 1.69 -18.32 0.02
CA TYR A 103 0.99 -19.16 1.01
C TYR A 103 1.94 -20.05 1.83
N ALA A 104 3.00 -19.48 2.42
CA ALA A 104 3.99 -20.23 3.19
C ALA A 104 3.41 -20.89 4.47
N ASP A 105 2.56 -20.17 5.19
CA ASP A 105 2.00 -20.58 6.50
C ASP A 105 0.47 -20.70 6.46
N TRP A 106 -0.08 -21.11 5.31
CA TRP A 106 -1.53 -21.21 5.13
C TRP A 106 -2.11 -22.43 5.87
N PRO A 107 -3.16 -22.27 6.70
CA PRO A 107 -3.64 -23.35 7.57
C PRO A 107 -4.47 -24.42 6.85
N PHE A 108 -5.04 -24.12 5.69
CA PHE A 108 -5.98 -25.01 4.99
C PHE A 108 -5.32 -25.66 3.77
N THR A 109 -4.77 -26.86 3.94
CA THR A 109 -4.04 -27.57 2.88
C THR A 109 -4.79 -28.81 2.40
N GLU A 110 -4.85 -29.86 3.23
CA GLU A 110 -5.49 -31.11 2.88
C GLU A 110 -7.00 -31.10 3.22
N ASN A 111 -7.82 -31.77 2.40
CA ASN A 111 -9.26 -31.92 2.59
C ASN A 111 -10.04 -30.60 2.74
N CYS A 112 -9.50 -29.49 2.24
CA CYS A 112 -10.12 -28.17 2.22
C CYS A 112 -10.42 -27.74 0.77
N LYS A 113 -11.41 -26.87 0.56
CA LYS A 113 -11.62 -26.18 -0.72
C LYS A 113 -10.76 -24.93 -0.85
N CYS A 114 -10.48 -24.27 0.27
CA CYS A 114 -9.68 -23.06 0.35
C CYS A 114 -8.16 -23.34 0.37
N THR A 115 -7.68 -24.28 -0.45
CA THR A 115 -6.24 -24.61 -0.56
C THR A 115 -5.44 -23.46 -1.17
N PRO A 116 -4.11 -23.38 -0.96
CA PRO A 116 -3.25 -22.39 -1.60
C PRO A 116 -3.43 -22.29 -3.12
N GLU A 117 -3.59 -23.42 -3.79
CA GLU A 117 -3.77 -23.49 -5.24
C GLU A 117 -5.10 -22.88 -5.67
N ASN A 118 -6.18 -23.18 -4.94
CA ASN A 118 -7.50 -22.63 -5.26
C ASN A 118 -7.57 -21.14 -4.94
N MET A 119 -6.92 -20.70 -3.86
CA MET A 119 -6.75 -19.29 -3.53
C MET A 119 -5.99 -18.52 -4.62
N ALA A 120 -4.82 -19.04 -5.03
CA ALA A 120 -4.00 -18.43 -6.07
C ALA A 120 -4.71 -18.44 -7.44
N LYS A 121 -5.49 -19.48 -7.77
CA LYS A 121 -6.35 -19.51 -8.98
C LYS A 121 -7.44 -18.45 -8.94
N ALA A 122 -8.05 -18.21 -7.77
CA ALA A 122 -9.03 -17.15 -7.57
C ALA A 122 -8.42 -15.73 -7.57
N GLY A 123 -7.10 -15.60 -7.69
CA GLY A 123 -6.40 -14.31 -7.76
C GLY A 123 -6.07 -13.71 -6.40
N PHE A 124 -6.17 -14.50 -5.34
CA PHE A 124 -5.76 -14.10 -4.00
C PHE A 124 -4.26 -14.31 -3.80
N ILE A 125 -3.69 -13.45 -2.96
CA ILE A 125 -2.37 -13.58 -2.36
C ILE A 125 -2.54 -13.58 -0.84
N HIS A 126 -1.71 -14.34 -0.14
CA HIS A 126 -1.69 -14.36 1.32
C HIS A 126 -0.97 -13.11 1.86
N CYS A 127 -1.59 -12.40 2.79
CA CYS A 127 -1.09 -11.15 3.37
C CYS A 127 -1.24 -11.16 4.89
N PRO A 128 -0.62 -12.13 5.60
CA PRO A 128 -0.85 -12.32 7.03
C PRO A 128 -0.31 -11.15 7.86
N THR A 129 -0.94 -10.93 9.00
CA THR A 129 -0.35 -10.14 10.10
C THR A 129 -0.40 -10.95 11.39
N GLU A 130 0.31 -10.52 12.42
CA GLU A 130 0.30 -11.20 13.73
C GLU A 130 -1.11 -11.42 14.29
N ASN A 131 -2.05 -10.51 14.01
CA ASN A 131 -3.42 -10.57 14.51
C ASN A 131 -4.41 -11.17 13.51
N GLU A 132 -4.00 -11.34 12.24
CA GLU A 132 -4.89 -11.77 11.16
C GLU A 132 -4.11 -12.74 10.24
N PRO A 133 -3.94 -14.00 10.69
CA PRO A 133 -3.02 -14.95 10.05
C PRO A 133 -3.55 -15.51 8.72
N ASP A 134 -4.85 -15.39 8.44
CA ASP A 134 -5.50 -15.96 7.26
C ASP A 134 -6.03 -14.88 6.28
N VAL A 135 -5.58 -13.62 6.44
CA VAL A 135 -5.95 -12.55 5.50
C VAL A 135 -5.37 -12.83 4.12
N VAL A 136 -6.25 -12.77 3.13
CA VAL A 136 -5.88 -12.77 1.72
C VAL A 136 -6.37 -11.51 1.03
N CYS A 137 -5.72 -11.12 -0.06
CA CYS A 137 -6.11 -9.98 -0.88
C CYS A 137 -6.06 -10.31 -2.36
N CYS A 138 -7.06 -9.87 -3.13
CA CYS A 138 -6.96 -9.97 -4.57
C CYS A 138 -6.00 -8.90 -5.10
N PHE A 139 -4.92 -9.31 -5.78
CA PHE A 139 -3.92 -8.37 -6.33
C PHE A 139 -4.50 -7.37 -7.35
N TYR A 140 -5.63 -7.73 -7.98
CA TYR A 140 -6.28 -6.93 -9.01
C TYR A 140 -7.33 -5.96 -8.44
N CYS A 141 -8.37 -6.50 -7.78
CA CYS A 141 -9.48 -5.68 -7.29
C CYS A 141 -9.29 -5.18 -5.86
N LEU A 142 -8.22 -5.61 -5.18
CA LEU A 142 -7.84 -5.18 -3.83
C LEU A 142 -8.87 -5.54 -2.75
N ARG A 143 -9.71 -6.55 -3.02
CA ARG A 143 -10.66 -7.07 -2.03
C ARG A 143 -9.90 -7.96 -1.05
N GLU A 144 -10.00 -7.61 0.22
CA GLU A 144 -9.44 -8.36 1.35
C GLU A 144 -10.51 -9.21 2.02
N LEU A 145 -10.13 -10.42 2.44
CA LEU A 145 -10.99 -11.38 3.13
C LEU A 145 -10.20 -12.10 4.22
N GLU A 146 -10.83 -12.33 5.38
CA GLU A 146 -10.30 -13.05 6.53
C GLU A 146 -11.41 -13.85 7.24
N GLY A 147 -11.02 -14.85 8.03
CA GLY A 147 -11.95 -15.77 8.68
C GLY A 147 -12.41 -16.85 7.71
N TRP A 148 -11.47 -17.45 7.00
CA TRP A 148 -11.69 -18.56 6.07
C TRP A 148 -12.01 -19.84 6.81
N GLU A 149 -12.95 -20.60 6.27
CA GLU A 149 -13.31 -21.94 6.73
C GLU A 149 -12.87 -22.98 5.69
N PRO A 150 -12.56 -24.24 6.09
CA PRO A 150 -12.11 -25.29 5.18
C PRO A 150 -12.98 -25.51 3.94
N ASP A 151 -14.29 -25.33 4.06
CA ASP A 151 -15.28 -25.59 3.00
C ASP A 151 -15.56 -24.39 2.09
N ASP A 152 -14.93 -23.24 2.35
CA ASP A 152 -15.09 -22.03 1.55
C ASP A 152 -14.46 -22.21 0.17
N ASP A 153 -15.22 -21.88 -0.88
CA ASP A 153 -14.71 -21.84 -2.25
C ASP A 153 -14.15 -20.44 -2.57
N PRO A 154 -12.83 -20.30 -2.82
CA PRO A 154 -12.22 -18.99 -3.03
C PRO A 154 -12.80 -18.22 -4.21
N TRP A 155 -13.15 -18.92 -5.29
CA TRP A 155 -13.74 -18.28 -6.48
C TRP A 155 -15.13 -17.72 -6.16
N ALA A 156 -15.98 -18.51 -5.50
CA ALA A 156 -17.33 -18.12 -5.13
C ALA A 156 -17.34 -16.95 -4.15
N GLU A 157 -16.48 -16.96 -3.14
CA GLU A 157 -16.37 -15.85 -2.20
C GLU A 157 -15.78 -14.60 -2.87
N HIS A 158 -14.82 -14.74 -3.78
CA HIS A 158 -14.35 -13.60 -4.58
C HIS A 158 -15.49 -13.02 -5.43
N PHE A 159 -16.23 -13.86 -6.17
CA PHE A 159 -17.33 -13.42 -7.02
C PHE A 159 -18.42 -12.70 -6.21
N LYS A 160 -18.80 -13.25 -5.06
CA LYS A 160 -19.79 -12.66 -4.14
C LYS A 160 -19.37 -11.28 -3.63
N ARG A 161 -18.07 -11.05 -3.42
CA ARG A 161 -17.52 -9.83 -2.83
C ARG A 161 -17.05 -8.80 -3.86
N SER A 162 -16.84 -9.24 -5.10
CA SER A 162 -16.32 -8.42 -6.20
C SER A 162 -16.69 -9.02 -7.56
N ALA A 163 -17.99 -9.13 -7.85
CA ALA A 163 -18.50 -9.71 -9.10
C ALA A 163 -17.95 -9.00 -10.36
N THR A 164 -17.56 -7.73 -10.22
CA THR A 164 -16.99 -6.90 -11.29
C THR A 164 -15.47 -6.99 -11.39
N CYS A 165 -14.80 -7.87 -10.63
CA CYS A 165 -13.35 -8.04 -10.71
C CYS A 165 -12.95 -8.51 -12.11
N ARG A 166 -12.22 -7.68 -12.85
CA ARG A 166 -11.90 -7.97 -14.25
C ARG A 166 -10.99 -9.19 -14.38
N PHE A 167 -10.03 -9.36 -13.46
CA PHE A 167 -9.19 -10.57 -13.40
C PHE A 167 -10.01 -11.85 -13.24
N LEU A 168 -10.98 -11.87 -12.31
CA LEU A 168 -11.82 -13.04 -12.05
C LEU A 168 -12.67 -13.43 -13.27
N ASN A 169 -13.06 -12.44 -14.08
CA ASN A 169 -13.91 -12.61 -15.26
C ASN A 169 -13.12 -12.76 -16.58
N LEU A 170 -11.79 -12.93 -16.54
CA LEU A 170 -10.97 -13.09 -17.75
C LEU A 170 -11.23 -14.46 -18.42
N PRO A 171 -11.78 -14.48 -19.65
CA PRO A 171 -11.99 -15.74 -20.36
C PRO A 171 -10.64 -16.39 -20.70
N GLY A 172 -10.42 -17.60 -20.19
CA GLY A 172 -9.20 -18.37 -20.46
C GLY A 172 -7.91 -17.82 -19.82
N GLY A 173 -8.04 -16.84 -18.92
CA GLY A 173 -6.92 -16.30 -18.15
C GLY A 173 -6.01 -15.33 -18.91
N VAL A 174 -4.98 -14.84 -18.20
CA VAL A 174 -4.08 -13.78 -18.68
C VAL A 174 -3.20 -14.22 -19.86
N ASN A 175 -2.88 -15.51 -19.95
CA ASN A 175 -1.97 -16.06 -20.96
C ASN A 175 -2.55 -16.04 -22.38
N LEU A 176 -3.86 -15.85 -22.52
CA LEU A 176 -4.54 -15.77 -23.82
C LEU A 176 -4.78 -14.32 -24.29
N LEU A 177 -4.33 -13.33 -23.52
CA LEU A 177 -4.51 -11.93 -23.88
C LEU A 177 -3.50 -11.49 -24.95
N THR A 178 -3.97 -10.65 -25.87
CA THR A 178 -3.06 -9.87 -26.71
C THR A 178 -2.32 -8.85 -25.84
N MET A 179 -1.16 -8.38 -26.29
CA MET A 179 -0.40 -7.32 -25.61
C MET A 179 -1.29 -6.08 -25.33
N GLU A 180 -2.10 -5.68 -26.31
CA GLU A 180 -3.00 -4.55 -26.16
C GLU A 180 -4.08 -4.79 -25.09
N ALA A 181 -4.64 -5.99 -25.04
CA ALA A 181 -5.63 -6.37 -24.01
C ALA A 181 -5.00 -6.41 -22.61
N PHE A 182 -3.77 -6.92 -22.50
CA PHE A 182 -3.01 -6.94 -21.24
C PHE A 182 -2.69 -5.52 -20.76
N LEU A 183 -2.22 -4.63 -21.63
CA LEU A 183 -1.96 -3.23 -21.27
C LEU A 183 -3.21 -2.50 -20.78
N ARG A 184 -4.38 -2.78 -21.38
CA ARG A 184 -5.65 -2.27 -20.89
C ARG A 184 -6.03 -2.84 -19.52
N LEU A 185 -5.85 -4.14 -19.32
CA LEU A 185 -6.11 -4.80 -18.05
C LEU A 185 -5.25 -4.20 -16.93
N GLU A 186 -3.97 -3.96 -17.21
CA GLU A 186 -3.03 -3.37 -16.26
C GLU A 186 -3.31 -1.89 -15.99
N GLY A 187 -3.63 -1.11 -17.02
CA GLY A 187 -4.08 0.27 -16.86
C GLY A 187 -5.31 0.37 -15.96
N ASP A 188 -6.28 -0.54 -16.12
CA ASP A 188 -7.46 -0.62 -15.26
C ASP A 188 -7.11 -0.97 -13.81
N ARG A 189 -6.17 -1.90 -13.59
CA ARG A 189 -5.68 -2.25 -12.25
C ARG A 189 -5.05 -1.05 -11.55
N ILE A 190 -4.14 -0.35 -12.24
CA ILE A 190 -3.45 0.84 -11.70
C ILE A 190 -4.47 1.94 -11.38
N LYS A 191 -5.42 2.19 -12.29
CA LYS A 191 -6.48 3.18 -12.08
C LYS A 191 -7.38 2.81 -10.89
N HIS A 192 -7.73 1.54 -10.75
CA HIS A 192 -8.50 1.04 -9.61
C HIS A 192 -7.73 1.23 -8.30
N PHE A 193 -6.44 0.88 -8.28
CA PHE A 193 -5.57 1.07 -7.12
C PHE A 193 -5.57 2.52 -6.61
N TYR A 194 -5.33 3.49 -7.51
CA TYR A 194 -5.32 4.91 -7.10
C TYR A 194 -6.69 5.40 -6.63
N ARG A 195 -7.79 4.89 -7.18
CA ARG A 195 -9.14 5.23 -6.70
C ARG A 195 -9.39 4.73 -5.28
N VAL A 196 -9.03 3.46 -5.00
CA VAL A 196 -9.18 2.88 -3.67
C VAL A 196 -8.27 3.64 -2.69
N PHE A 197 -7.02 3.90 -3.05
CA PHE A 197 -6.09 4.65 -2.22
C PHE A 197 -6.60 6.06 -1.91
N ALA A 198 -7.06 6.81 -2.92
CA ALA A 198 -7.64 8.14 -2.72
C ALA A 198 -8.85 8.10 -1.76
N THR A 199 -9.71 7.09 -1.89
CA THR A 199 -10.86 6.90 -1.00
C THR A 199 -10.42 6.69 0.45
N LEU A 200 -9.38 5.89 0.68
CA LEU A 200 -8.84 5.63 2.02
C LEU A 200 -8.24 6.89 2.65
N VAL A 201 -7.51 7.68 1.87
CA VAL A 201 -6.94 8.95 2.31
C VAL A 201 -8.05 9.94 2.69
N LEU A 202 -9.07 10.09 1.84
CA LEU A 202 -10.22 10.96 2.11
C LEU A 202 -10.97 10.55 3.38
N ASN A 203 -11.22 9.25 3.57
CA ASN A 203 -11.87 8.74 4.78
C ASN A 203 -11.06 9.05 6.05
N SER A 204 -9.73 8.94 6.00
CA SER A 204 -8.84 9.27 7.12
C SER A 204 -8.87 10.77 7.48
N ILE A 205 -8.93 11.62 6.45
CA ILE A 205 -9.09 13.07 6.62
C ILE A 205 -10.44 13.37 7.28
N ASP A 206 -11.53 12.76 6.82
CA ASP A 206 -12.87 12.97 7.38
C ASP A 206 -12.97 12.50 8.84
N GLN A 207 -12.35 11.37 9.18
CA GLN A 207 -12.24 10.91 10.56
C GLN A 207 -11.46 11.91 11.43
N SER A 208 -10.34 12.41 10.94
CA SER A 208 -9.51 13.40 11.65
C SER A 208 -10.25 14.72 11.85
N LYS A 209 -11.00 15.16 10.83
CA LYS A 209 -11.88 16.34 10.91
C LYS A 209 -12.94 16.14 11.99
N THR A 210 -13.67 15.03 11.93
CA THR A 210 -14.73 14.68 12.90
C THR A 210 -14.20 14.63 14.34
N ALA A 211 -13.05 13.97 14.56
CA ALA A 211 -12.41 13.89 15.86
C ALA A 211 -11.95 15.26 16.39
N THR A 212 -11.46 16.14 15.50
CA THR A 212 -11.05 17.49 15.88
C THR A 212 -12.25 18.38 16.20
N THR A 213 -13.30 18.34 15.37
CA THR A 213 -14.55 19.03 15.64
C THR A 213 -15.11 18.63 17.00
N LYS A 214 -15.20 17.32 17.29
CA LYS A 214 -15.65 16.82 18.59
C LYS A 214 -14.81 17.38 19.74
N ARG A 215 -13.48 17.27 19.66
CA ARG A 215 -12.57 17.79 20.70
C ARG A 215 -12.73 19.28 20.95
N LEU A 216 -12.91 20.08 19.89
CA LEU A 216 -13.13 21.52 20.00
C LEU A 216 -14.48 21.83 20.65
N LEU A 217 -15.55 21.14 20.25
CA LEU A 217 -16.87 21.30 20.85
C LEU A 217 -16.86 20.97 22.34
N ASP A 218 -16.24 19.84 22.72
CA ASP A 218 -16.10 19.43 24.12
C ASP A 218 -15.34 20.49 24.93
N TYR A 219 -14.26 21.06 24.36
CA TYR A 219 -13.49 22.13 24.98
C TYR A 219 -14.31 23.42 25.16
N PHE A 220 -14.95 23.91 24.10
CA PHE A 220 -15.73 25.15 24.16
C PHE A 220 -16.98 25.02 25.05
N SER A 221 -17.65 23.87 25.03
CA SER A 221 -18.78 23.60 25.92
C SER A 221 -18.37 23.63 27.39
N LYS A 222 -17.18 23.11 27.72
CA LYS A 222 -16.67 23.06 29.09
C LYS A 222 -16.18 24.43 29.58
N GLU A 223 -15.35 25.10 28.79
CA GLU A 223 -14.69 26.34 29.22
C GLU A 223 -15.61 27.56 29.13
N HIS A 224 -16.48 27.60 28.11
CA HIS A 224 -17.30 28.78 27.81
C HIS A 224 -18.80 28.58 28.04
N HIS A 225 -19.23 27.41 28.51
CA HIS A 225 -20.64 27.10 28.79
C HIS A 225 -21.57 27.37 27.59
N CYS A 226 -21.03 27.26 26.38
CA CYS A 226 -21.71 27.55 25.13
C CYS A 226 -22.10 26.24 24.44
N SER A 227 -23.36 26.15 24.00
CA SER A 227 -23.83 25.08 23.11
C SER A 227 -23.72 25.54 21.65
N VAL A 228 -22.87 24.89 20.86
CA VAL A 228 -22.78 25.14 19.41
C VAL A 228 -23.77 24.22 18.70
N ASP A 229 -24.77 24.81 18.06
CA ASP A 229 -25.79 24.09 17.30
C ASP A 229 -25.27 23.84 15.87
N LEU A 230 -24.78 22.62 15.61
CA LEU A 230 -24.16 22.25 14.34
C LEU A 230 -25.17 21.99 13.21
N GLU A 231 -26.48 21.96 13.50
CA GLU A 231 -27.53 21.67 12.51
C GLU A 231 -28.03 22.91 11.76
N ARG A 232 -27.54 24.12 12.10
CA ARG A 232 -27.73 25.30 11.26
C ARG A 232 -26.75 25.25 10.08
N GLU A 233 -27.18 24.62 8.99
CA GLU A 233 -26.65 24.94 7.66
C GLU A 233 -26.82 26.46 7.39
N PRO A 234 -25.86 27.11 6.71
CA PRO A 234 -25.93 28.53 6.38
C PRO A 234 -27.06 28.89 5.41
#